data_AF-A6HFK5-F1
#
_entry.id   AF-A6HFK5-F1
#
_cell.length_a   1.000
_cell.length_b   1.000
_cell.length_c   1.000
_cell.angle_alpha   90.00
_cell.angle_beta   90.00
_cell.angle_gamma   90.00
#
_symmetry.space_group_name_H-M   'P 1'
#
loop_
_entity.id
_entity.type
_entity.pdbx_description
1 polymer ?
#
loop_
_entity_poly.entity_id
_entity_poly.type
_entity_poly.pdbx_seq_one_letter_code
_entity_poly.pdbx_strand_id
1 'polypeptide(L)'
;MESSDVELDFQRSVQAVLRELNTPNPALQSNQGMWRWSLHKKMERNPGKSSVLVRILLRELEKAESEDARRVIIPLLLTLMSVLTKATGITEDLYHRAYTFCTRLLTLPAPYSTVALDCAIRLKTETAVPGTLYQRTVIAEQNLISELYPYQER
;
A
#
# COMPACT_ATOMS: atom_id res chain seq x y z
N MET A 1 25.95 -5.96 5.73
CA MET A 1 26.02 -4.54 5.32
C MET A 1 25.03 -4.20 4.20
N GLU A 2 24.63 -5.17 3.35
CA GLU A 2 23.65 -4.94 2.26
C GLU A 2 22.21 -4.67 2.73
N SER A 3 21.79 -5.20 3.88
CA SER A 3 20.41 -5.00 4.35
C SER A 3 20.09 -3.55 4.74
N SER A 4 21.08 -2.77 5.16
CA SER A 4 20.89 -1.35 5.51
C SER A 4 20.84 -0.46 4.27
N ASP A 5 21.59 -0.79 3.22
CA ASP A 5 21.61 0.01 1.99
C ASP A 5 20.27 -0.09 1.25
N VAL A 6 19.70 -1.29 1.16
CA VAL A 6 18.38 -1.51 0.56
C VAL A 6 17.26 -0.82 1.35
N GLU A 7 17.35 -0.80 2.69
CA GLU A 7 16.38 -0.09 3.54
C GLU A 7 16.44 1.43 3.31
N LEU A 8 17.64 2.01 3.30
CA LEU A 8 17.85 3.43 2.99
C LEU A 8 17.34 3.77 1.58
N ASP A 9 17.56 2.87 0.63
CA ASP A 9 17.15 3.05 -0.75
C ASP A 9 15.61 3.02 -0.90
N PHE A 10 14.91 2.13 -0.17
CA PHE A 10 13.44 2.17 -0.06
C PHE A 10 12.96 3.44 0.62
N GLN A 11 13.59 3.85 1.73
CA GLN A 11 13.25 5.10 2.43
C GLN A 11 13.36 6.31 1.51
N ARG A 12 14.45 6.45 0.76
CA ARG A 12 14.62 7.54 -0.22
C ARG A 12 13.53 7.54 -1.28
N SER A 13 13.12 6.35 -1.75
CA SER A 13 12.05 6.22 -2.75
C SER A 13 10.69 6.62 -2.19
N VAL A 14 10.36 6.20 -0.96
CA VAL A 14 9.12 6.60 -0.28
C VAL A 14 9.11 8.11 -0.01
N GLN A 15 10.24 8.68 0.42
CA GLN A 15 10.37 10.13 0.61
C GLN A 15 10.21 10.92 -0.70
N ALA A 16 10.69 10.40 -1.83
CA ALA A 16 10.48 11.02 -3.13
C ALA A 16 8.97 11.07 -3.48
N VAL A 17 8.25 9.96 -3.26
CA VAL A 17 6.79 9.89 -3.43
C VAL A 17 6.09 10.90 -2.52
N LEU A 18 6.45 10.96 -1.23
CA LEU A 18 5.86 11.89 -0.26
C LEU A 18 6.09 13.36 -0.63
N ARG A 19 7.30 13.70 -1.06
CA ARG A 19 7.64 15.07 -1.48
C ARG A 19 6.78 15.52 -2.65
N GLU A 20 6.53 14.64 -3.61
CA GLU A 20 5.67 14.94 -4.75
C GLU A 20 4.20 15.07 -4.33
N LEU A 21 3.68 14.16 -3.50
CA LEU A 21 2.30 14.24 -2.98
C LEU A 21 2.03 15.55 -2.21
N ASN A 22 3.06 16.09 -1.57
CA ASN A 22 2.99 17.38 -0.87
C ASN A 22 3.20 18.59 -1.77
N THR A 23 3.66 18.42 -3.01
CA THR A 23 3.94 19.53 -3.93
C THR A 23 2.64 20.04 -4.56
N PRO A 24 2.24 21.31 -4.35
CA PRO A 24 0.95 21.83 -4.85
C PRO A 24 0.88 22.03 -6.36
N ASN A 25 1.98 21.84 -7.10
CA ASN A 25 2.08 22.21 -8.50
C ASN A 25 1.62 21.06 -9.43
N PRO A 26 0.51 21.21 -10.17
CA PRO A 26 -0.02 20.17 -11.05
C PRO A 26 0.91 19.81 -12.22
N ALA A 27 1.85 20.68 -12.61
CA ALA A 27 2.83 20.37 -13.66
C ALA A 27 3.87 19.32 -13.22
N LEU A 28 4.09 19.15 -11.90
CA LEU A 28 5.01 18.16 -11.34
C LEU A 28 4.32 16.82 -11.01
N GLN A 29 2.97 16.77 -11.04
CA GLN A 29 2.19 15.54 -10.77
C GLN A 29 2.29 14.49 -11.89
N SER A 30 2.87 14.84 -13.05
CA SER A 30 3.05 13.86 -14.14
C SER A 30 3.96 12.70 -13.75
N ASN A 31 4.80 12.88 -12.72
CA ASN A 31 5.71 11.84 -12.24
C ASN A 31 5.05 10.92 -11.19
N GLN A 32 3.82 11.18 -10.74
CA GLN A 32 3.21 10.46 -9.61
C GLN A 32 3.03 8.97 -9.93
N GLY A 33 2.62 8.68 -11.17
CA GLY A 33 2.57 7.31 -11.67
C GLY A 33 3.96 6.67 -11.76
N MET A 34 4.98 7.44 -12.15
CA MET A 34 6.36 6.99 -12.33
C MET A 34 7.03 6.62 -11.00
N TRP A 35 6.81 7.37 -9.92
CA TRP A 35 7.40 7.05 -8.62
C TRP A 35 6.73 5.84 -7.97
N ARG A 36 5.40 5.72 -8.07
CA ARG A 36 4.67 4.52 -7.64
C ARG A 36 5.12 3.29 -8.42
N TRP A 37 5.25 3.42 -9.74
CA TRP A 37 5.77 2.36 -10.60
C TRP A 37 7.21 1.96 -10.25
N SER A 38 8.08 2.95 -10.02
CA SER A 38 9.48 2.71 -9.65
C SER A 38 9.58 1.99 -8.31
N LEU A 39 8.75 2.37 -7.33
CA LEU A 39 8.67 1.70 -6.03
C LEU A 39 8.20 0.24 -6.18
N HIS A 40 7.15 0.00 -6.99
CA HIS A 40 6.66 -1.35 -7.29
C HIS A 40 7.73 -2.19 -7.97
N LYS A 41 8.40 -1.67 -8.99
CA LYS A 41 9.49 -2.39 -9.69
C LYS A 41 10.65 -2.72 -8.78
N LYS A 42 10.96 -1.83 -7.85
CA LYS A 42 12.03 -2.03 -6.87
C LYS A 42 11.69 -3.13 -5.86
N MET A 43 10.43 -3.20 -5.44
CA MET A 43 9.92 -4.31 -4.63
C MET A 43 9.95 -5.64 -5.41
N GLU A 44 9.51 -5.65 -6.67
CA GLU A 44 9.55 -6.86 -7.52
C GLU A 44 10.96 -7.42 -7.70
N ARG A 45 11.98 -6.55 -7.77
CA ARG A 45 13.39 -6.95 -7.82
C ARG A 45 13.90 -7.58 -6.52
N ASN A 46 13.29 -7.24 -5.38
CA ASN A 46 13.74 -7.65 -4.05
C ASN A 46 12.55 -8.11 -3.16
N PRO A 47 11.85 -9.19 -3.53
CA PRO A 47 10.63 -9.61 -2.83
C PRO A 47 10.87 -9.96 -1.36
N GLY A 48 12.04 -10.52 -1.03
CA GLY A 48 12.44 -10.83 0.35
C GLY A 48 12.65 -9.61 1.27
N LYS A 49 12.58 -8.39 0.73
CA LYS A 49 12.66 -7.13 1.48
C LYS A 49 11.34 -6.36 1.51
N SER A 50 10.26 -6.95 0.99
CA SER A 50 8.91 -6.36 0.99
C SER A 50 8.42 -5.98 2.40
N SER A 51 8.72 -6.78 3.41
CA SER A 51 8.42 -6.49 4.83
C SER A 51 9.05 -5.17 5.32
N VAL A 52 10.26 -4.82 4.85
CA VAL A 52 10.92 -3.56 5.18
C VAL A 52 10.15 -2.39 4.55
N LEU A 53 9.76 -2.51 3.29
CA LEU A 53 8.99 -1.49 2.60
C LEU A 53 7.62 -1.26 3.26
N VAL A 54 6.90 -2.34 3.61
CA VAL A 54 5.63 -2.27 4.36
C VAL A 54 5.81 -1.52 5.67
N ARG A 55 6.89 -1.82 6.41
CA ARG A 55 7.19 -1.14 7.68
C ARG A 55 7.47 0.34 7.51
N ILE A 56 8.20 0.72 6.45
CA ILE A 56 8.46 2.14 6.11
C ILE A 56 7.15 2.85 5.79
N LEU A 57 6.33 2.27 4.90
CA LEU A 57 5.04 2.86 4.49
C LEU A 57 4.09 3.03 5.68
N LEU A 58 4.01 2.05 6.58
CA LEU A 58 3.21 2.15 7.81
C LEU A 58 3.70 3.26 8.74
N ARG A 59 5.02 3.42 8.91
CA ARG A 59 5.59 4.51 9.72
C ARG A 59 5.23 5.88 9.14
N GLU A 60 5.35 6.04 7.82
CA GLU A 60 5.01 7.30 7.16
C GLU A 60 3.50 7.60 7.20
N LEU A 61 2.65 6.57 7.14
CA LEU A 61 1.20 6.71 7.32
C LEU A 61 0.82 7.18 8.73
N GLU A 62 1.38 6.55 9.76
CA GLU A 62 1.15 6.95 11.15
C GLU A 62 1.69 8.36 11.42
N LYS A 63 2.84 8.70 10.83
CA LYS A 63 3.38 10.06 10.89
C LYS A 63 2.44 11.07 10.24
N ALA A 64 1.95 10.77 9.03
CA ALA A 64 1.02 11.64 8.32
C ALA A 64 -0.31 11.83 9.07
N GLU A 65 -0.80 10.79 9.75
CA GLU A 65 -1.96 10.88 10.65
C GLU A 65 -1.65 11.82 11.84
N SER A 66 -0.48 11.69 12.47
CA SER A 66 -0.09 12.52 13.62
C SER A 66 0.19 13.99 13.27
N GLU A 67 0.68 14.28 12.06
CA GLU A 67 0.99 15.62 11.57
C GLU A 67 -0.21 16.28 10.85
N ASP A 68 -1.40 15.66 10.90
CA ASP A 68 -2.63 16.07 10.20
C ASP A 68 -2.43 16.29 8.67
N ALA A 69 -1.47 15.59 8.08
CA ALA A 69 -1.13 15.65 6.66
C ALA A 69 -2.09 14.80 5.81
N ARG A 70 -3.40 15.09 5.90
CA ARG A 70 -4.47 14.22 5.35
C ARG A 70 -4.34 13.94 3.86
N ARG A 71 -3.78 14.89 3.09
CA ARG A 71 -3.61 14.80 1.63
C ARG A 71 -2.80 13.56 1.21
N VAL A 72 -1.83 13.13 2.00
CA VAL A 72 -0.95 12.01 1.64
C VAL A 72 -1.48 10.65 2.12
N ILE A 73 -2.42 10.63 3.06
CA ILE A 73 -2.91 9.40 3.71
C ILE A 73 -3.51 8.43 2.69
N ILE A 74 -4.47 8.88 1.88
CA ILE A 74 -5.14 8.00 0.91
C ILE A 74 -4.15 7.46 -0.14
N PRO A 75 -3.34 8.29 -0.83
CA PRO A 75 -2.35 7.79 -1.79
C PRO A 75 -1.34 6.79 -1.19
N LEU A 76 -0.86 7.04 0.04
CA LEU A 76 0.05 6.14 0.73
C LEU A 76 -0.63 4.84 1.15
N LEU A 77 -1.87 4.90 1.62
CA LEU A 77 -2.64 3.73 2.03
C LEU A 77 -2.88 2.80 0.83
N LEU A 78 -3.26 3.36 -0.32
CA LEU A 78 -3.40 2.59 -1.57
C LEU A 78 -2.06 2.00 -2.03
N THR A 79 -0.95 2.72 -1.81
CA THR A 79 0.39 2.20 -2.09
C THR A 79 0.73 1.03 -1.16
N LEU A 80 0.45 1.15 0.14
CA LEU A 80 0.60 0.07 1.11
C LEU A 80 -0.22 -1.17 0.70
N MET A 81 -1.49 -0.99 0.34
CA MET A 81 -2.35 -2.09 -0.10
C MET A 81 -1.81 -2.81 -1.33
N SER A 82 -1.32 -2.05 -2.33
CA SER A 82 -0.71 -2.65 -3.52
C SER A 82 0.57 -3.43 -3.22
N VAL A 83 1.37 -2.97 -2.27
CA VAL A 83 2.57 -3.67 -1.79
C VAL A 83 2.17 -4.93 -1.03
N LEU A 84 1.23 -4.84 -0.08
CA LEU A 84 0.75 -5.99 0.69
C LEU A 84 0.11 -7.07 -0.18
N THR A 85 -0.55 -6.68 -1.27
CA THR A 85 -1.17 -7.60 -2.23
C THR A 85 -0.13 -8.42 -3.00
N LYS A 86 1.05 -7.84 -3.27
CA LYS A 86 2.11 -8.50 -4.07
C LYS A 86 3.25 -9.06 -3.23
N ALA A 87 3.34 -8.67 -1.96
CA ALA A 87 4.42 -9.06 -1.07
C ALA A 87 4.28 -10.53 -0.64
N THR A 88 5.42 -11.17 -0.42
CA THR A 88 5.50 -12.53 0.12
C THR A 88 6.17 -12.51 1.49
N GLY A 89 5.70 -13.36 2.41
CA GLY A 89 6.32 -13.50 3.73
C GLY A 89 6.16 -12.28 4.65
N ILE A 90 5.05 -11.54 4.54
CA ILE A 90 4.71 -10.47 5.49
C ILE A 90 4.26 -11.10 6.82
N THR A 91 4.78 -10.59 7.93
CA THR A 91 4.44 -11.07 9.27
C THR A 91 3.04 -10.62 9.68
N GLU A 92 2.37 -11.42 10.50
CA GLU A 92 1.03 -11.13 11.02
C GLU A 92 0.98 -9.77 11.75
N ASP A 93 2.03 -9.42 12.50
CA ASP A 93 2.15 -8.13 13.19
C ASP A 93 2.00 -6.93 12.25
N LEU A 94 2.53 -7.02 11.02
CA LEU A 94 2.45 -5.94 10.04
C LEU A 94 1.04 -5.82 9.46
N TYR A 95 0.36 -6.94 9.21
CA TYR A 95 -1.06 -6.93 8.82
C TYR A 95 -1.94 -6.37 9.94
N HIS A 96 -1.73 -6.80 11.18
CA HIS A 96 -2.46 -6.29 12.33
C HIS A 96 -2.26 -4.79 12.53
N ARG A 97 -1.02 -4.31 12.38
CA ARG A 97 -0.70 -2.87 12.43
C ARG A 97 -1.39 -2.09 11.31
N ALA A 98 -1.37 -2.59 10.08
CA ALA A 98 -2.08 -1.97 8.96
C ALA A 98 -3.59 -1.93 9.18
N TYR A 99 -4.16 -3.02 9.71
CA TYR A 99 -5.59 -3.10 10.05
C TYR A 99 -5.95 -2.10 11.13
N THR A 100 -5.17 -2.03 12.20
CA THR A 100 -5.35 -1.07 13.31
C THR A 100 -5.29 0.37 12.79
N PHE A 101 -4.39 0.67 11.87
CA PHE A 101 -4.34 1.98 11.21
C PHE A 101 -5.64 2.26 10.42
N CYS A 102 -6.11 1.31 9.61
CA CYS A 102 -7.37 1.47 8.87
C CYS A 102 -8.55 1.70 9.82
N THR A 103 -8.63 1.00 10.96
CA THR A 103 -9.71 1.19 11.94
C THR A 103 -9.72 2.58 12.56
N ARG A 104 -8.56 3.20 12.77
CA ARG A 104 -8.47 4.59 13.24
C ARG A 104 -9.01 5.57 12.19
N LEU A 105 -8.70 5.35 10.91
CA LEU A 105 -9.22 6.19 9.82
C LEU A 105 -10.74 6.10 9.64
N LEU A 106 -11.43 5.09 10.20
CA LEU A 106 -12.89 4.99 10.14
C LEU A 106 -13.60 6.11 10.90
N THR A 107 -12.93 6.77 11.85
CA THR A 107 -13.50 7.92 12.58
C THR A 107 -13.46 9.21 11.77
N LEU A 108 -12.77 9.23 10.63
CA LEU A 108 -12.67 10.40 9.75
C LEU A 108 -13.83 10.46 8.75
N PRO A 109 -14.20 11.64 8.26
CA PRO A 109 -15.24 11.77 7.23
C PRO A 109 -14.82 11.13 5.91
N ALA A 110 -15.79 10.83 5.06
CA ALA A 110 -15.53 10.41 3.68
C ALA A 110 -14.66 11.47 2.96
N PRO A 111 -13.68 11.06 2.12
CA PRO A 111 -13.46 9.72 1.60
C PRO A 111 -12.58 8.78 2.46
N TYR A 112 -12.01 9.27 3.57
CA TYR A 112 -11.02 8.52 4.35
C TYR A 112 -11.59 7.24 4.95
N SER A 113 -12.77 7.32 5.58
CA SER A 113 -13.43 6.15 6.17
C SER A 113 -13.87 5.14 5.12
N THR A 114 -14.31 5.57 3.93
CA THR A 114 -14.68 4.67 2.84
C THR A 114 -13.49 3.86 2.33
N VAL A 115 -12.37 4.53 2.03
CA VAL A 115 -11.15 3.86 1.57
C VAL A 115 -10.57 2.97 2.67
N ALA A 116 -10.56 3.44 3.91
CA ALA A 116 -10.07 2.67 5.04
C ALA A 116 -10.90 1.42 5.32
N LEU A 117 -12.23 1.47 5.15
CA LEU A 117 -13.10 0.32 5.29
C LEU A 117 -12.80 -0.74 4.24
N ASP A 118 -12.68 -0.35 2.97
CA ASP A 118 -12.30 -1.26 1.88
C ASP A 118 -10.92 -1.90 2.16
N CYS A 119 -9.93 -1.10 2.57
CA CYS A 119 -8.61 -1.60 2.96
C CYS A 119 -8.70 -2.59 4.13
N ALA A 120 -9.49 -2.29 5.17
CA ALA A 120 -9.66 -3.16 6.32
C ALA A 120 -10.31 -4.51 5.95
N ILE A 121 -11.29 -4.51 5.05
CA ILE A 121 -11.93 -5.73 4.54
C ILE A 121 -10.93 -6.56 3.75
N ARG A 122 -10.15 -5.93 2.87
CA ARG A 122 -9.09 -6.59 2.08
C ARG A 122 -8.03 -7.20 3.00
N LEU A 123 -7.55 -6.46 4.00
CA LEU A 123 -6.59 -6.96 5.00
C LEU A 123 -7.14 -8.15 5.80
N LYS A 124 -8.40 -8.09 6.21
CA LYS A 124 -9.07 -9.20 6.92
C LYS A 124 -9.21 -10.45 6.03
N THR A 125 -9.45 -10.25 4.74
CA THR A 125 -9.53 -11.35 3.77
C THR A 125 -8.16 -11.98 3.54
N GLU A 126 -7.13 -11.17 3.38
CA GLU A 126 -5.75 -11.63 3.15
C GLU A 126 -5.16 -12.35 4.36
N THR A 127 -5.49 -11.92 5.58
CA THR A 127 -5.08 -12.62 6.81
C THR A 127 -5.79 -13.96 6.99
N ALA A 128 -7.07 -14.06 6.63
CA ALA A 128 -7.83 -15.30 6.69
C ALA A 128 -7.43 -16.30 5.59
N VAL A 129 -7.18 -15.80 4.38
CA VAL A 129 -6.82 -16.62 3.21
C VAL A 129 -5.70 -15.90 2.43
N PRO A 130 -4.43 -16.10 2.83
CA PRO A 130 -3.28 -15.48 2.17
C PRO A 130 -3.19 -15.81 0.68
N GLY A 131 -2.83 -14.81 -0.13
CA GLY A 131 -2.73 -14.90 -1.59
C GLY A 131 -4.04 -14.64 -2.35
N THR A 132 -5.18 -14.54 -1.66
CA THR A 132 -6.48 -14.29 -2.30
C THR A 132 -6.51 -12.95 -3.01
N LEU A 133 -5.97 -11.89 -2.40
CA LEU A 133 -5.96 -10.57 -3.03
C LEU A 133 -5.12 -10.56 -4.30
N TYR A 134 -3.95 -11.21 -4.27
CA TYR A 134 -3.07 -11.32 -5.44
C TYR A 134 -3.76 -12.05 -6.57
N GLN A 135 -4.36 -13.21 -6.28
CA GLN A 135 -5.09 -14.01 -7.26
C GLN A 135 -6.25 -13.23 -7.88
N ARG A 136 -7.07 -12.55 -7.07
CA ARG A 136 -8.16 -11.71 -7.58
C ARG A 136 -7.67 -10.60 -8.48
N THR A 137 -6.56 -9.96 -8.13
CA THR A 137 -5.93 -8.92 -8.94
C THR A 137 -5.51 -9.48 -10.30
N VAL A 138 -4.79 -10.60 -10.33
CA VAL A 138 -4.35 -11.25 -11.58
C VAL A 138 -5.53 -11.68 -12.45
N ILE A 139 -6.57 -12.25 -11.84
CA ILE A 139 -7.80 -12.66 -12.57
C ILE A 139 -8.46 -11.45 -13.23
N ALA A 140 -8.60 -10.34 -12.51
CA ALA A 140 -9.18 -9.11 -13.05
C ALA A 140 -8.31 -8.49 -14.15
N GLU A 141 -6.99 -8.39 -13.94
CA GLU A 141 -6.05 -7.82 -14.92
C GLU A 141 -6.00 -8.63 -16.22
N GLN A 142 -6.10 -9.96 -16.12
CA GLN A 142 -6.01 -10.88 -17.25
C GLN A 142 -7.39 -11.25 -17.84
N ASN A 143 -8.48 -10.66 -17.34
CA ASN A 143 -9.86 -10.97 -17.73
C ASN A 143 -10.18 -12.48 -17.69
N LEU A 144 -9.65 -13.18 -16.69
CA LEU A 144 -9.88 -14.62 -16.54
C LEU A 144 -11.27 -14.89 -15.95
N ILE A 145 -11.95 -15.91 -16.48
CA ILE A 145 -13.21 -16.40 -15.91
C ILE A 145 -12.85 -17.19 -14.65
N SER A 146 -13.38 -16.78 -13.50
CA SER A 146 -13.20 -17.49 -12.23
C SER A 146 -14.50 -18.16 -11.82
N GLU A 147 -14.52 -19.49 -11.81
CA GLU A 147 -15.66 -20.26 -11.27
C GLU A 147 -15.79 -20.13 -9.74
N LEU A 148 -14.68 -19.83 -9.04
CA LEU A 148 -14.61 -19.70 -7.59
C LEU A 148 -14.98 -18.29 -7.07
N TYR A 149 -14.89 -17.27 -7.92
CA TYR A 149 -15.24 -15.88 -7.58
C TYR A 149 -16.04 -15.24 -8.73
N PRO A 150 -17.34 -15.55 -8.85
CA PRO A 150 -18.19 -15.09 -9.96
C PRO A 150 -18.52 -13.59 -9.91
N TYR A 151 -18.29 -12.93 -8.77
CA TYR A 151 -18.49 -11.49 -8.62
C TYR A 151 -17.20 -10.75 -8.94
N GLN A 152 -17.08 -10.32 -10.20
CA GLN A 152 -16.17 -9.24 -10.57
C GLN A 152 -16.70 -7.94 -9.94
N GLU A 153 -15.85 -7.20 -9.21
CA GLU A 153 -16.18 -5.83 -8.78
C GLU A 153 -16.51 -5.02 -10.05
N ARG A 154 -17.77 -4.57 -10.16
CA ARG A 154 -18.26 -3.73 -11.26
C ARG A 154 -17.83 -2.28 -11.09
#